data_AF-A0A915LGN3-F1
#
_entry.id   AF-A0A915LGN3-F1
#
_cell.length_a   1.000
_cell.length_b   1.000
_cell.length_c   1.000
_cell.angle_alpha   90.00
_cell.angle_beta   90.00
_cell.angle_gamma   90.00
#
_symmetry.space_group_name_H-M   'P 1'
#
loop_
_entity.id
_entity.type
_entity.pdbx_description
1 polymer ?
#
loop_
_entity_poly.entity_id
_entity_poly.type
_entity_poly.pdbx_seq_one_letter_code
_entity_poly.pdbx_strand_id
1 'polypeptide(L)'
;EFDRARKLLERARNSAPSPRFWMKSARLEWCLNDLVRAKDLLNEGIKLYPNFEKFYMIFGQIYTQEGNFDEARKFYIEGTKRNVHCIPLWLLLVRLEEFRGRHIKARSELDIAKTKNPKCDELWLEGVRIEIRAGQRELAQSMLARALQECEHSGRLWAEAIFIELRHARKTKIVDALKKCEHDPHVLLAGSKLIWAERKYKKAREWFMRTVKVEPDFGDAWAYFYKFEQIHGTQEQKDEVKKRCLQAEPRHGELWQAASKDVKNWRKRTGELLEIIAVKLEIPT
;
A
#
# COMPACT_ATOMS: atom_id res chain seq x y z
N GLU A 1 -26.42 10.90 -14.65
CA GLU A 1 -25.87 9.52 -14.75
C GLU A 1 -25.68 8.82 -13.41
N PHE A 2 -25.11 9.50 -12.39
CA PHE A 2 -24.89 8.89 -11.06
C PHE A 2 -26.17 8.48 -10.32
N ASP A 3 -27.32 9.11 -10.59
CA ASP A 3 -28.59 8.69 -9.99
C ASP A 3 -29.05 7.31 -10.48
N ARG A 4 -28.66 6.92 -11.70
CA ARG A 4 -28.88 5.55 -12.18
C ARG A 4 -28.00 4.57 -11.41
N ALA A 5 -26.75 4.93 -11.14
CA ALA A 5 -25.83 4.12 -10.34
C ALA A 5 -26.32 3.98 -8.88
N ARG A 6 -26.83 5.05 -8.27
CA ARG A 6 -27.48 5.03 -6.94
C ARG A 6 -28.64 4.06 -6.90
N LYS A 7 -29.59 4.18 -7.84
CA LYS A 7 -30.75 3.28 -7.95
C LYS A 7 -30.35 1.82 -8.16
N LEU A 8 -29.31 1.54 -8.95
CA LEU A 8 -28.79 0.19 -9.14
C LEU A 8 -28.19 -0.37 -7.84
N LEU A 9 -27.42 0.43 -7.11
CA LEU A 9 -26.84 0.02 -5.83
C LEU A 9 -27.89 -0.14 -4.74
N GLU A 10 -28.91 0.70 -4.71
CA GLU A 10 -30.11 0.54 -3.86
C GLU A 10 -30.83 -0.78 -4.12
N ARG A 11 -31.13 -1.08 -5.40
CA ARG A 11 -31.72 -2.37 -5.76
C ARG A 11 -30.82 -3.53 -5.35
N ALA A 12 -29.51 -3.42 -5.58
CA ALA A 12 -28.56 -4.46 -5.20
C ALA A 12 -28.50 -4.70 -3.68
N ARG A 13 -28.60 -3.65 -2.86
CA ARG A 13 -28.69 -3.77 -1.41
C ARG A 13 -29.93 -4.51 -0.95
N ASN A 14 -31.07 -4.28 -1.62
CA ASN A 14 -32.34 -4.90 -1.28
C ASN A 14 -32.45 -6.34 -1.83
N SER A 15 -31.84 -6.62 -2.99
CA SER A 15 -31.91 -7.93 -3.62
C SER A 15 -30.95 -8.96 -3.02
N ALA A 16 -29.81 -8.52 -2.49
CA ALA A 16 -28.76 -9.42 -2.02
C ALA A 16 -28.14 -8.92 -0.71
N PRO A 17 -28.19 -9.74 0.37
CA PRO A 17 -27.62 -9.38 1.67
C PRO A 17 -26.09 -9.52 1.61
N SER A 18 -25.39 -8.49 1.11
CA SER A 18 -23.93 -8.44 1.12
C SER A 18 -23.41 -7.10 1.64
N PRO A 19 -22.46 -7.09 2.59
CA PRO A 19 -21.82 -5.86 3.08
C PRO A 19 -21.04 -5.14 1.97
N ARG A 20 -20.65 -5.84 0.90
CA ARG A 20 -19.95 -5.25 -0.24
C ARG A 20 -20.80 -4.23 -0.99
N PHE A 21 -22.13 -4.40 -1.05
CA PHE A 21 -22.99 -3.43 -1.73
C PHE A 21 -23.08 -2.13 -0.93
N TRP A 22 -23.25 -2.21 0.39
CA TRP A 22 -23.18 -1.07 1.31
C TRP A 22 -21.86 -0.31 1.19
N MET A 23 -20.75 -1.04 1.16
CA MET A 23 -19.41 -0.45 1.00
C MET A 23 -19.28 0.30 -0.34
N LYS A 24 -19.79 -0.28 -1.43
CA LYS A 24 -19.77 0.36 -2.75
C LYS A 24 -20.66 1.59 -2.82
N SER A 25 -21.85 1.56 -2.20
CA SER A 25 -22.74 2.72 -2.09
C SER A 25 -22.09 3.85 -1.32
N ALA A 26 -21.53 3.57 -0.14
CA ALA A 26 -20.81 4.56 0.64
C ALA A 26 -19.61 5.14 -0.12
N ARG A 27 -18.84 4.29 -0.82
CA ARG A 27 -17.72 4.73 -1.64
C ARG A 27 -18.17 5.62 -2.81
N LEU A 28 -19.31 5.33 -3.43
CA LEU A 28 -19.85 6.18 -4.49
C LEU A 28 -20.17 7.58 -3.96
N GLU A 29 -20.89 7.68 -2.84
CA GLU A 29 -21.22 8.98 -2.23
C GLU A 29 -19.96 9.73 -1.78
N TRP A 30 -18.98 9.01 -1.22
CA TRP A 30 -17.69 9.58 -0.87
C TRP A 30 -16.94 10.14 -2.10
N CYS A 31 -16.94 9.42 -3.22
CA CYS A 31 -16.39 9.89 -4.49
C CYS A 31 -17.17 11.08 -5.11
N LEU A 32 -18.44 11.26 -4.74
CA LEU A 32 -19.26 12.41 -5.11
C LEU A 32 -19.15 13.57 -4.11
N ASN A 33 -18.30 13.42 -3.08
CA ASN A 33 -18.08 14.39 -2.00
C ASN A 33 -19.31 14.60 -1.09
N ASP A 34 -20.30 13.70 -1.12
CA ASP A 34 -21.43 13.70 -0.18
C ASP A 34 -21.06 12.85 1.05
N LEU A 35 -20.30 13.47 1.95
CA LEU A 35 -19.76 12.79 3.14
C LEU A 35 -20.85 12.41 4.15
N VAL A 36 -21.94 13.18 4.22
CA VAL A 36 -23.05 12.93 5.14
C VAL A 36 -23.75 11.64 4.75
N ARG A 37 -24.18 11.52 3.49
CA ARG A 37 -24.80 10.28 3.01
C ARG A 37 -23.84 9.10 3.08
N ALA A 38 -22.56 9.29 2.75
CA ALA A 38 -21.58 8.23 2.87
C ALA A 38 -21.52 7.65 4.31
N LYS A 39 -21.53 8.52 5.33
CA LYS A 39 -21.53 8.11 6.74
C LYS A 39 -22.85 7.44 7.14
N ASP A 40 -23.99 7.96 6.72
CA ASP A 40 -25.29 7.35 7.03
C ASP A 40 -25.38 5.92 6.49
N LEU A 41 -24.96 5.73 5.23
CA LEU A 41 -24.90 4.42 4.59
C LEU A 41 -23.94 3.45 5.29
N LEU A 42 -22.80 3.94 5.77
CA LEU A 42 -21.87 3.11 6.54
C LEU A 42 -22.43 2.77 7.92
N ASN A 43 -23.13 3.69 8.60
CA ASN A 43 -23.78 3.44 9.89
C ASN A 43 -24.87 2.35 9.76
N GLU A 44 -25.71 2.44 8.74
CA GLU A 44 -26.68 1.38 8.41
C GLU A 44 -25.98 0.05 8.10
N GLY A 45 -24.90 0.11 7.31
CA GLY A 45 -24.07 -1.06 7.00
C GLY A 45 -23.46 -1.72 8.23
N ILE A 46 -22.97 -0.94 9.21
CA ILE A 46 -22.40 -1.44 10.47
C ILE A 46 -23.47 -2.08 11.36
N LYS A 47 -24.68 -1.52 11.41
CA LYS A 47 -25.80 -2.11 12.17
C LYS A 47 -26.15 -3.50 11.65
N LEU A 48 -26.13 -3.69 10.33
CA LEU A 48 -26.45 -4.97 9.70
C LEU A 48 -25.28 -5.96 9.68
N TYR A 49 -24.05 -5.47 9.43
CA TYR A 49 -22.85 -6.29 9.31
C TYR A 49 -21.71 -5.73 10.18
N PRO A 50 -21.81 -5.92 11.51
CA PRO A 50 -20.88 -5.32 12.46
C PRO A 50 -19.43 -5.77 12.27
N ASN A 51 -19.21 -6.99 11.77
CA ASN A 51 -17.88 -7.61 11.66
C ASN A 51 -17.11 -7.21 10.39
N PHE A 52 -17.71 -6.44 9.48
CA PHE A 52 -17.08 -6.09 8.22
C PHE A 52 -16.09 -4.93 8.38
N GLU A 53 -14.80 -5.26 8.31
CA GLU A 53 -13.67 -4.36 8.60
C GLU A 53 -13.63 -3.11 7.71
N LYS A 54 -14.04 -3.24 6.44
CA LYS A 54 -13.90 -2.14 5.46
C LYS A 54 -14.80 -0.94 5.77
N PHE A 55 -15.89 -1.14 6.52
CA PHE A 55 -16.72 0.00 6.93
C PHE A 55 -15.96 0.94 7.85
N TYR A 56 -15.26 0.39 8.86
CA TYR A 56 -14.43 1.17 9.78
C TYR A 56 -13.26 1.83 9.06
N MET A 57 -12.65 1.13 8.09
CA MET A 57 -11.57 1.69 7.27
C MET A 57 -12.05 2.95 6.53
N ILE A 58 -13.19 2.86 5.84
CA ILE A 58 -13.76 3.99 5.08
C ILE A 58 -14.21 5.11 6.01
N PHE A 59 -14.87 4.79 7.13
CA PHE A 59 -15.27 5.79 8.13
C PHE A 59 -14.07 6.60 8.64
N GLY A 60 -13.02 5.91 9.08
CA GLY A 60 -11.84 6.61 9.59
C GLY A 60 -11.15 7.44 8.51
N GLN A 61 -11.16 6.99 7.24
CA GLN A 61 -10.62 7.77 6.13
C GLN A 61 -11.46 9.04 5.84
N ILE A 62 -12.78 8.94 5.88
CA ILE A 62 -13.68 10.10 5.75
C ILE A 62 -13.44 11.10 6.88
N TYR A 63 -13.40 10.65 8.15
CA TYR A 63 -13.12 11.53 9.28
C TYR A 63 -11.72 12.15 9.24
N THR A 64 -10.73 11.41 8.74
CA THR A 64 -9.38 11.94 8.52
C THR A 64 -9.40 13.04 7.45
N GLN A 65 -10.19 12.88 6.39
CA GLN A 65 -10.37 13.90 5.35
C GLN A 65 -11.05 15.17 5.89
N GLU A 66 -11.99 15.04 6.84
CA GLU A 66 -12.64 16.16 7.53
C GLU A 66 -11.75 16.81 8.60
N GLY A 67 -10.60 16.24 8.92
CA GLY A 67 -9.72 16.69 10.00
C GLY A 67 -10.15 16.28 11.41
N ASN A 68 -11.20 15.46 11.54
CA ASN A 68 -11.65 14.95 12.84
C ASN A 68 -10.92 13.66 13.22
N PHE A 69 -9.65 13.82 13.62
CA PHE A 69 -8.76 12.68 13.90
C PHE A 69 -9.16 11.87 15.14
N ASP A 70 -9.87 12.46 16.10
CA ASP A 70 -10.30 11.76 17.31
C ASP A 70 -11.44 10.79 17.01
N GLU A 71 -12.41 11.19 16.17
CA GLU A 71 -13.45 10.26 15.68
C GLU A 71 -12.85 9.19 14.77
N ALA A 72 -11.94 9.56 13.85
CA ALA A 72 -11.26 8.58 12.99
C ALA A 72 -10.59 7.47 13.82
N ARG A 73 -9.90 7.85 14.90
CA ARG A 73 -9.27 6.92 15.85
C ARG A 73 -10.29 5.99 16.51
N LYS A 74 -11.43 6.52 16.98
CA LYS A 74 -12.48 5.71 17.61
C LYS A 74 -12.97 4.61 16.68
N PHE A 75 -13.28 4.94 15.43
CA PHE A 75 -13.73 3.96 14.44
C PHE A 75 -12.66 2.93 14.10
N TYR A 76 -11.39 3.32 13.99
CA TYR A 76 -10.30 2.36 13.80
C TYR A 76 -10.15 1.41 14.98
N ILE A 77 -10.18 1.89 16.22
CA ILE A 77 -10.12 1.05 17.43
C ILE A 77 -11.34 0.13 17.52
N GLU A 78 -12.53 0.62 17.17
CA GLU A 78 -13.74 -0.20 17.16
C GLU A 78 -13.62 -1.33 16.14
N GLY A 79 -13.13 -1.03 14.94
CA GLY A 79 -12.91 -2.05 13.93
C GLY A 79 -11.84 -3.06 14.34
N THR A 80 -10.76 -2.66 15.02
CA THR A 80 -9.69 -3.60 15.46
C THR A 80 -10.17 -4.49 16.60
N LYS A 81 -11.12 -4.01 17.43
CA LYS A 81 -11.79 -4.84 18.44
C LYS A 81 -12.71 -5.88 17.82
N ARG A 82 -13.45 -5.52 16.76
CA ARG A 82 -14.38 -6.43 16.08
C ARG A 82 -13.65 -7.45 15.19
N ASN A 83 -12.64 -7.01 14.44
CA ASN A 83 -11.79 -7.88 13.64
C ASN A 83 -10.31 -7.63 13.96
N VAL A 84 -9.80 -8.45 14.87
CA VAL A 84 -8.41 -8.38 15.34
C VAL A 84 -7.40 -8.75 14.25
N HIS A 85 -7.78 -9.63 13.33
CA HIS A 85 -6.88 -10.16 12.29
C HIS A 85 -6.78 -9.27 11.04
N CYS A 86 -7.52 -8.16 10.99
CA CYS A 86 -7.45 -7.22 9.89
C CYS A 86 -6.19 -6.33 9.98
N ILE A 87 -5.10 -6.76 9.34
CA ILE A 87 -3.84 -6.02 9.28
C ILE A 87 -3.99 -4.59 8.71
N PRO A 88 -4.70 -4.37 7.58
CA PRO A 88 -4.83 -3.02 7.03
C PRO A 88 -5.44 -1.99 8.00
N LEU A 89 -6.31 -2.43 8.91
CA LEU A 89 -6.93 -1.55 9.88
C LEU A 89 -5.95 -1.13 10.97
N TRP A 90 -5.12 -2.05 11.45
CA TRP A 90 -4.01 -1.73 12.35
C TRP A 90 -3.02 -0.76 11.70
N LEU A 91 -2.67 -0.98 10.43
CA LEU A 91 -1.80 -0.06 9.69
C LEU A 91 -2.39 1.34 9.58
N LEU A 92 -3.69 1.47 9.28
CA LEU A 92 -4.38 2.77 9.24
C LEU A 92 -4.38 3.46 10.60
N LEU A 93 -4.62 2.72 11.69
CA LEU A 93 -4.58 3.25 13.06
C LEU A 93 -3.19 3.78 13.42
N VAL A 94 -2.15 2.98 13.15
CA VAL A 94 -0.76 3.34 13.45
C VAL A 94 -0.32 4.55 12.64
N ARG A 95 -0.63 4.58 11.32
CA ARG A 95 -0.33 5.72 10.44
C ARG A 95 -1.07 7.00 10.87
N LEU A 96 -2.29 6.88 11.39
CA LEU A 96 -3.04 8.01 11.95
C LEU A 96 -2.36 8.59 13.20
N GLU A 97 -1.92 7.73 14.14
CA GLU A 97 -1.22 8.19 15.35
C GLU A 97 0.14 8.81 15.02
N GLU A 98 0.86 8.24 14.05
CA GLU A 98 2.11 8.81 13.56
C GLU A 98 1.90 10.18 12.91
N PHE A 99 0.87 10.34 12.08
CA PHE A 99 0.54 11.62 11.46
C PHE A 99 0.24 12.71 12.51
N ARG A 100 -0.28 12.33 13.68
CA ARG A 100 -0.51 13.24 14.82
C ARG A 100 0.73 13.49 15.69
N GLY A 101 1.89 12.91 15.35
CA GLY A 101 3.12 13.00 16.14
C GLY A 101 3.13 12.15 17.41
N ARG A 102 2.16 11.24 17.59
CA ARG A 102 2.03 10.39 18.79
C ARG A 102 2.81 9.08 18.63
N HIS A 103 4.12 9.18 18.36
CA HIS A 103 4.97 8.04 18.04
C HIS A 103 4.96 6.94 19.13
N ILE A 104 4.92 7.32 20.41
CA ILE A 104 4.85 6.35 21.52
C ILE A 104 3.58 5.51 21.45
N LYS A 105 2.44 6.14 21.16
CA LYS A 105 1.16 5.42 21.01
C LYS A 105 1.15 4.57 19.75
N ALA A 106 1.67 5.08 18.64
CA ALA A 106 1.80 4.33 17.40
C ALA A 106 2.60 3.03 17.61
N ARG A 107 3.72 3.09 18.35
CA ARG A 107 4.52 1.92 18.73
C ARG A 107 3.73 0.94 19.60
N SER A 108 3.05 1.43 20.65
CA SER A 108 2.28 0.54 21.54
C SER A 108 1.14 -0.17 20.80
N GLU A 109 0.44 0.52 19.91
CA GLU A 109 -0.64 -0.09 19.12
C GLU A 109 -0.08 -1.09 18.10
N LEU A 110 1.09 -0.82 17.52
CA LEU A 110 1.77 -1.75 16.63
C LEU A 110 2.25 -3.01 17.37
N ASP A 111 2.77 -2.89 18.58
CA ASP A 111 3.17 -4.03 19.39
C ASP A 111 1.95 -4.88 19.79
N ILE A 112 0.82 -4.26 20.10
CA ILE A 112 -0.46 -4.96 20.29
C ILE A 112 -0.88 -5.67 19.00
N ALA A 113 -0.72 -5.04 17.83
CA ALA A 113 -1.05 -5.65 16.55
C ALA A 113 -0.18 -6.89 16.27
N LYS A 114 1.14 -6.81 16.57
CA LYS A 114 2.10 -7.92 16.40
C LYS A 114 1.83 -9.09 17.33
N THR A 115 1.48 -8.82 18.59
CA THR A 115 1.14 -9.89 19.55
C THR A 115 -0.13 -10.63 19.14
N LYS A 116 -1.11 -9.92 18.57
CA LYS A 116 -2.36 -10.50 18.08
C LYS A 116 -2.23 -11.19 16.73
N ASN A 117 -1.34 -10.71 15.86
CA ASN A 117 -1.08 -11.23 14.53
C ASN A 117 0.41 -11.57 14.37
N PRO A 118 0.86 -12.69 14.96
CA PRO A 118 2.26 -13.10 14.85
C PRO A 118 2.63 -13.45 13.40
N LYS A 119 3.91 -13.31 13.05
CA LYS A 119 4.46 -13.64 11.72
C LYS A 119 3.87 -12.85 10.54
N CYS A 120 3.34 -11.65 10.80
CA CYS A 120 2.87 -10.77 9.75
C CYS A 120 3.98 -9.80 9.30
N ASP A 121 4.39 -9.92 8.04
CA ASP A 121 5.44 -9.10 7.45
C ASP A 121 5.04 -7.62 7.28
N GLU A 122 3.79 -7.33 6.92
CA GLU A 122 3.29 -5.96 6.77
C GLU A 122 3.38 -5.14 8.07
N LEU A 123 3.06 -5.75 9.22
CA LEU A 123 3.14 -5.09 10.54
C LEU A 123 4.60 -4.86 10.96
N TRP A 124 5.48 -5.81 10.68
CA TRP A 124 6.91 -5.65 10.92
C TRP A 124 7.49 -4.51 10.08
N LEU A 125 7.15 -4.48 8.80
CA LEU A 125 7.62 -3.48 7.84
C LEU A 125 7.17 -2.06 8.24
N GLU A 126 5.92 -1.87 8.66
CA GLU A 126 5.45 -0.56 9.12
C GLU A 126 6.22 -0.10 10.37
N GLY A 127 6.48 -1.00 11.32
CA GLY A 127 7.30 -0.68 12.50
C GLY A 127 8.71 -0.22 12.16
N VAL A 128 9.37 -0.95 11.26
CA VAL A 128 10.71 -0.58 10.78
C VAL A 128 10.67 0.80 10.13
N ARG A 129 9.65 1.10 9.31
CA ARG A 129 9.53 2.40 8.64
C ARG A 129 9.26 3.56 9.60
N ILE A 130 8.46 3.35 10.65
CA ILE A 130 8.23 4.37 11.70
C ILE A 130 9.55 4.72 12.38
N GLU A 131 10.38 3.73 12.72
CA GLU A 131 11.68 4.00 13.36
C GLU A 131 12.66 4.70 12.42
N ILE A 132 12.65 4.36 11.13
CA ILE A 132 13.43 5.09 10.11
C ILE A 132 12.98 6.55 10.03
N ARG A 133 11.67 6.81 9.98
CA ARG A 133 11.11 8.17 9.94
C ARG A 133 11.39 8.95 11.23
N ALA A 134 11.47 8.27 12.37
CA ALA A 134 11.89 8.85 13.65
C ALA A 134 13.41 9.08 13.76
N GLY A 135 14.20 8.70 12.75
CA GLY A 135 15.66 8.84 12.73
C GLY A 135 16.43 7.78 13.53
N GLN A 136 15.74 6.78 14.10
CA GLN A 136 16.31 5.74 14.94
C GLN A 136 16.75 4.53 14.10
N ARG A 137 17.80 4.71 13.30
CA ARG A 137 18.26 3.70 12.34
C ARG A 137 18.72 2.40 12.99
N GLU A 138 19.39 2.46 14.14
CA GLU A 138 19.88 1.27 14.86
C GLU A 138 18.72 0.41 15.38
N LEU A 139 17.68 1.06 15.95
CA LEU A 139 16.46 0.38 16.36
C LEU A 139 15.74 -0.24 15.15
N ALA A 140 15.66 0.48 14.03
CA ALA A 140 15.08 -0.06 12.79
C ALA A 140 15.84 -1.32 12.30
N GLN A 141 17.18 -1.31 12.35
CA GLN A 141 18.01 -2.46 11.98
C GLN A 141 17.78 -3.67 12.91
N SER A 142 17.80 -3.46 14.22
CA SER A 142 17.53 -4.53 15.19
C SER A 142 16.12 -5.10 15.05
N MET A 143 15.12 -4.24 14.78
CA MET A 143 13.75 -4.65 14.55
C MET A 143 13.61 -5.46 13.26
N LEU A 144 14.29 -5.04 12.20
CA LEU A 144 14.28 -5.77 10.93
C LEU A 144 15.00 -7.11 11.02
N ALA A 145 16.09 -7.20 11.78
CA ALA A 145 16.76 -8.47 12.03
C ALA A 145 15.82 -9.48 12.72
N ARG A 146 15.05 -9.04 13.72
CA ARG A 146 14.00 -9.86 14.35
C ARG A 146 12.89 -10.23 13.37
N ALA A 147 12.42 -9.28 12.56
CA ALA A 147 11.39 -9.53 11.56
C ALA A 147 11.83 -10.60 10.53
N LEU A 148 13.09 -10.56 10.09
CA LEU A 148 13.64 -11.56 9.17
C LEU A 148 13.81 -12.93 9.82
N GLN A 149 14.05 -13.03 11.13
CA GLN A 149 14.07 -14.31 11.85
C GLN A 149 12.68 -14.97 11.91
N GLU A 150 11.62 -14.18 12.08
CA GLU A 150 10.25 -14.71 12.10
C GLU A 150 9.71 -14.98 10.68
N CYS A 151 10.08 -14.15 9.71
CA CYS A 151 9.54 -14.12 8.36
C CYS A 151 10.66 -14.18 7.30
N GLU A 152 11.42 -15.28 7.26
CA GLU A 152 12.58 -15.42 6.38
C GLU A 152 12.27 -15.32 4.87
N HIS A 153 11.05 -15.66 4.47
CA HIS A 153 10.62 -15.69 3.06
C HIS A 153 9.84 -14.45 2.60
N SER A 154 9.70 -13.40 3.44
CA SER A 154 9.00 -12.19 3.02
C SER A 154 9.91 -11.27 2.21
N GLY A 155 9.66 -11.18 0.90
CA GLY A 155 10.41 -10.29 0.02
C GLY A 155 10.23 -8.80 0.31
N ARG A 156 9.12 -8.40 0.95
CA ARG A 156 8.89 -7.01 1.38
C ARG A 156 9.88 -6.57 2.47
N LEU A 157 10.10 -7.43 3.47
CA LEU A 157 11.08 -7.17 4.54
C LEU A 157 12.50 -7.16 3.99
N TRP A 158 12.84 -8.09 3.09
CA TRP A 158 14.14 -8.09 2.42
C TRP A 158 14.37 -6.86 1.56
N ALA A 159 13.35 -6.37 0.85
CA ALA A 159 13.44 -5.15 0.06
C ALA A 159 13.81 -3.94 0.93
N GLU A 160 13.18 -3.78 2.09
CA GLU A 160 13.54 -2.72 3.06
C GLU A 160 14.94 -2.95 3.66
N ALA A 161 15.30 -4.21 3.96
CA ALA A 161 16.62 -4.55 4.49
C ALA A 161 17.75 -4.08 3.58
N ILE A 162 17.58 -4.24 2.26
CA ILE A 162 18.55 -3.79 1.27
C ILE A 162 18.78 -2.27 1.34
N PHE A 163 17.75 -1.47 1.58
CA PHE A 163 17.89 0.00 1.61
C PHE A 163 18.40 0.55 2.94
N ILE A 164 18.07 -0.10 4.06
CA ILE A 164 18.57 0.26 5.39
C ILE A 164 20.07 -0.05 5.52
N GLU A 165 20.59 -1.04 4.80
CA GLU A 165 22.02 -1.34 4.80
C GLU A 165 22.86 -0.25 4.14
N LEU A 166 24.14 -0.21 4.51
CA LEU A 166 25.12 0.70 3.93
C LEU A 166 25.34 0.39 2.45
N ARG A 167 25.59 1.42 1.63
CA ARG A 167 25.67 1.33 0.16
C ARG A 167 26.56 0.19 -0.36
N HIS A 168 27.68 -0.10 0.30
CA HIS A 168 28.61 -1.16 -0.09
C HIS A 168 28.10 -2.58 0.25
N ALA A 169 27.36 -2.73 1.35
CA ALA A 169 26.81 -4.01 1.82
C ALA A 169 25.48 -4.39 1.12
N ARG A 170 24.83 -3.47 0.41
CA ARG A 170 23.55 -3.75 -0.26
C ARG A 170 23.64 -4.87 -1.30
N LYS A 171 24.77 -5.03 -1.98
CA LYS A 171 24.96 -6.09 -2.99
C LYS A 171 24.93 -7.49 -2.41
N THR A 172 25.66 -7.70 -1.31
CA THR A 172 25.70 -8.99 -0.63
C THR A 172 24.31 -9.31 -0.09
N LYS A 173 23.63 -8.32 0.50
CA LYS A 173 22.25 -8.47 0.99
C LYS A 173 21.25 -8.84 -0.10
N ILE A 174 21.36 -8.28 -1.31
CA ILE A 174 20.51 -8.69 -2.45
C ILE A 174 20.75 -10.15 -2.81
N VAL A 175 22.01 -10.60 -2.86
CA VAL A 175 22.32 -12.01 -3.17
C VAL A 175 21.72 -12.93 -2.12
N ASP A 176 21.80 -12.56 -0.84
CA ASP A 176 21.18 -13.32 0.25
C ASP A 176 19.66 -13.33 0.15
N ALA A 177 19.05 -12.17 -0.14
CA ALA A 177 17.61 -12.05 -0.35
C ALA A 177 17.13 -12.91 -1.52
N LEU A 178 17.87 -12.95 -2.64
CA LEU A 178 17.53 -13.77 -3.81
C LEU A 178 17.68 -15.26 -3.53
N LYS A 179 18.60 -15.68 -2.67
CA LYS A 179 18.73 -17.08 -2.23
C LYS A 179 17.58 -17.52 -1.33
N LYS A 180 17.03 -16.60 -0.51
CA LYS A 180 15.96 -16.90 0.45
C LYS A 180 14.55 -16.75 -0.12
N CYS A 181 14.36 -15.76 -1.00
CA CYS A 181 13.11 -15.39 -1.63
C CYS A 181 13.29 -15.43 -3.15
N GLU A 182 13.46 -16.64 -3.69
CA GLU A 182 13.58 -16.82 -5.14
C GLU A 182 12.30 -16.30 -5.82
N HIS A 183 12.48 -15.47 -6.85
CA HIS A 183 11.40 -14.90 -7.67
C HIS A 183 10.44 -13.92 -6.98
N ASP A 184 10.74 -13.39 -5.79
CA ASP A 184 9.88 -12.36 -5.20
C ASP A 184 9.98 -11.00 -5.96
N PRO A 185 8.85 -10.38 -6.36
CA PRO A 185 8.87 -9.13 -7.13
C PRO A 185 9.40 -7.93 -6.35
N HIS A 186 9.23 -7.88 -5.02
CA HIS A 186 9.72 -6.78 -4.19
C HIS A 186 11.25 -6.81 -4.11
N VAL A 187 11.84 -8.00 -4.00
CA VAL A 187 13.30 -8.18 -4.00
C VAL A 187 13.88 -7.84 -5.38
N LEU A 188 13.24 -8.30 -6.47
CA LEU A 188 13.65 -7.97 -7.84
C LEU A 188 13.52 -6.46 -8.12
N LEU A 189 12.47 -5.82 -7.62
CA LEU A 189 12.29 -4.37 -7.70
C LEU A 189 13.38 -3.63 -6.91
N ALA A 190 13.71 -4.07 -5.69
CA ALA A 190 14.78 -3.50 -4.89
C ALA A 190 16.15 -3.64 -5.58
N GLY A 191 16.42 -4.80 -6.20
CA GLY A 191 17.61 -5.02 -7.02
C GLY A 191 17.66 -4.09 -8.23
N SER A 192 16.54 -3.93 -8.94
CA SER A 192 16.42 -3.03 -10.10
C SER A 192 16.72 -1.58 -9.72
N LYS A 193 16.16 -1.10 -8.59
CA LYS A 193 16.43 0.23 -8.03
C LYS A 193 17.90 0.42 -7.64
N LEU A 194 18.54 -0.60 -7.06
CA LEU A 194 19.96 -0.53 -6.71
C LEU A 194 20.86 -0.42 -7.95
N ILE A 195 20.62 -1.23 -8.97
CA ILE A 195 21.39 -1.19 -10.22
C ILE A 195 21.18 0.17 -10.93
N TRP A 196 19.97 0.72 -10.84
CA TRP A 196 19.68 2.07 -11.30
C TRP A 196 20.48 3.13 -10.53
N ALA A 197 20.55 3.04 -9.19
CA ALA A 197 21.37 3.94 -8.37
C ALA A 197 22.89 3.81 -8.64
N GLU A 198 23.34 2.66 -9.15
CA GLU A 198 24.71 2.43 -9.65
C GLU A 198 24.96 2.96 -11.06
N ARG A 199 23.96 3.59 -11.70
CA ARG A 199 24.04 4.13 -13.07
C ARG A 199 24.30 3.08 -14.16
N LYS A 200 24.02 1.81 -13.89
CA LYS A 200 24.16 0.71 -14.87
C LYS A 200 22.86 0.51 -15.66
N TYR A 201 22.55 1.45 -16.55
CA TYR A 201 21.22 1.54 -17.17
C TYR A 201 20.81 0.31 -18.00
N LYS A 202 21.74 -0.28 -18.78
CA LYS A 202 21.43 -1.49 -19.58
C LYS A 202 20.99 -2.66 -18.68
N LYS A 203 21.76 -2.94 -17.62
CA LYS A 203 21.43 -3.98 -16.64
C LYS A 203 20.18 -3.64 -15.84
N ALA A 204 19.98 -2.37 -15.46
CA ALA A 204 18.78 -1.94 -14.75
C ALA A 204 17.52 -2.24 -15.58
N ARG A 205 17.55 -1.97 -16.89
CA ARG A 205 16.44 -2.27 -17.81
C ARG A 205 16.13 -3.76 -17.87
N GLU A 206 17.15 -4.62 -18.02
CA GLU A 206 16.97 -6.08 -18.00
C GLU A 206 16.32 -6.56 -16.69
N TRP A 207 16.73 -5.99 -15.56
CA TRP A 207 16.17 -6.31 -14.25
C TRP A 207 14.73 -5.81 -14.09
N PHE A 208 14.40 -4.61 -14.57
CA PHE A 208 13.02 -4.13 -14.58
C PHE A 208 12.13 -5.00 -15.47
N MET A 209 12.59 -5.36 -16.68
CA MET A 209 11.88 -6.29 -17.57
C MET A 209 11.66 -7.65 -16.91
N ARG A 210 12.66 -8.17 -16.18
CA ARG A 210 12.52 -9.41 -15.40
C ARG A 210 11.48 -9.25 -14.28
N THR A 211 11.50 -8.14 -13.56
CA THR A 211 10.58 -7.87 -12.44
C THR A 211 9.13 -7.88 -12.91
N VAL A 212 8.82 -7.12 -13.98
CA VAL A 212 7.44 -7.04 -14.51
C VAL A 212 6.99 -8.32 -15.22
N LYS A 213 7.93 -9.16 -15.69
CA LYS A 213 7.63 -10.46 -16.28
C LYS A 213 7.28 -11.52 -15.23
N VAL A 214 7.95 -11.47 -14.08
CA VAL A 214 7.68 -12.41 -12.97
C VAL A 214 6.31 -12.15 -12.38
N GLU A 215 5.97 -10.90 -12.08
CA GLU A 215 4.64 -10.54 -11.59
C GLU A 215 4.10 -9.27 -12.27
N PRO A 216 3.32 -9.43 -13.36
CA PRO A 216 2.69 -8.31 -14.06
C PRO A 216 1.65 -7.55 -13.23
N ASP A 217 1.10 -8.14 -12.17
CA ASP A 217 0.06 -7.52 -11.33
C ASP A 217 0.64 -6.53 -10.29
N PHE A 218 1.97 -6.48 -10.14
CA PHE A 218 2.64 -5.60 -9.20
C PHE A 218 2.85 -4.20 -9.80
N GLY A 219 1.94 -3.29 -9.47
CA GLY A 219 1.88 -1.92 -10.00
C GLY A 219 3.07 -1.03 -9.61
N ASP A 220 3.66 -1.25 -8.43
CA ASP A 220 4.84 -0.46 -8.02
C ASP A 220 6.03 -0.72 -8.95
N ALA A 221 6.22 -1.97 -9.42
CA ALA A 221 7.28 -2.29 -10.38
C ALA A 221 7.07 -1.56 -11.71
N TRP A 222 5.84 -1.50 -12.23
CA TRP A 222 5.52 -0.71 -13.43
C TRP A 222 5.79 0.78 -13.23
N ALA A 223 5.44 1.35 -12.07
CA ALA A 223 5.66 2.76 -11.79
C ALA A 223 7.14 3.13 -11.75
N TYR A 224 7.98 2.32 -11.09
CA TYR A 224 9.42 2.54 -11.10
C TYR A 224 10.04 2.30 -12.49
N PHE A 225 9.56 1.30 -13.24
CA PHE A 225 10.05 1.02 -14.58
C PHE A 225 9.71 2.16 -15.56
N TYR A 226 8.49 2.68 -15.51
CA TYR A 226 8.08 3.83 -16.32
C TYR A 226 8.89 5.08 -15.98
N LYS A 227 9.14 5.34 -14.68
CA LYS A 227 9.99 6.45 -14.26
C LYS A 227 11.43 6.31 -14.75
N PHE A 228 11.98 5.09 -14.71
CA PHE A 228 13.31 4.80 -15.25
C PHE A 228 13.40 5.12 -16.75
N GLU A 229 12.44 4.66 -17.55
CA GLU A 229 12.41 4.94 -18.99
C GLU A 229 12.12 6.42 -19.30
N GLN A 230 11.41 7.13 -18.44
CA GLN A 230 11.20 8.57 -18.60
C GLN A 230 12.49 9.39 -18.46
N ILE A 231 13.45 8.91 -17.66
CA ILE A 231 14.72 9.62 -17.41
C ILE A 231 15.83 9.13 -18.34
N HIS A 232 15.86 7.84 -18.67
CA HIS A 232 16.98 7.20 -19.37
C HIS A 232 16.60 6.45 -20.68
N GLY A 233 15.32 6.40 -21.02
CA GLY A 233 14.79 5.67 -22.17
C GLY A 233 14.49 6.55 -23.37
N THR A 234 14.19 5.90 -24.51
CA THR A 234 13.58 6.58 -25.66
C THR A 234 12.07 6.72 -25.48
N GLN A 235 11.45 7.62 -26.25
CA GLN A 235 9.99 7.79 -26.21
C GLN A 235 9.25 6.49 -26.57
N GLU A 236 9.78 5.70 -27.51
CA GLU A 236 9.24 4.39 -27.88
C GLU A 236 9.25 3.39 -26.71
N GLN A 237 10.36 3.34 -25.95
CA GLN A 237 10.48 2.47 -24.78
C GLN A 237 9.47 2.86 -23.69
N LYS A 238 9.32 4.16 -23.45
CA LYS A 238 8.32 4.69 -22.51
C LYS A 238 6.89 4.28 -22.90
N ASP A 239 6.56 4.38 -24.18
CA ASP A 239 5.25 4.01 -24.70
C ASP A 239 5.03 2.48 -24.69
N GLU A 240 6.09 1.70 -24.91
CA GLU A 240 6.05 0.23 -24.75
C GLU A 240 5.71 -0.15 -23.30
N VAL A 241 6.40 0.42 -22.31
CA VAL A 241 6.12 0.16 -20.89
C VAL A 241 4.68 0.51 -20.54
N LYS A 242 4.19 1.65 -21.03
CA LYS A 242 2.79 2.07 -20.80
C LYS A 242 1.80 1.08 -21.43
N LYS A 243 2.04 0.63 -22.66
CA LYS A 243 1.18 -0.38 -23.33
C LYS A 243 1.15 -1.70 -22.56
N ARG A 244 2.30 -2.17 -22.10
CA ARG A 244 2.39 -3.44 -21.34
C ARG A 244 1.74 -3.33 -19.96
N CYS A 245 1.88 -2.18 -19.29
CA CYS A 245 1.18 -1.91 -18.04
C CYS A 245 -0.35 -1.86 -18.23
N LEU A 246 -0.83 -1.30 -19.34
CA LEU A 246 -2.27 -1.29 -19.67
C LEU A 246 -2.80 -2.71 -19.91
N GLN A 247 -2.02 -3.58 -20.56
CA GLN A 247 -2.40 -4.99 -20.77
C GLN A 247 -2.40 -5.80 -19.48
N ALA A 248 -1.48 -5.51 -18.56
CA ALA A 248 -1.35 -6.24 -17.31
C ALA A 248 -2.39 -5.85 -16.25
N GLU A 249 -2.97 -4.64 -16.33
CA GLU A 249 -3.93 -4.09 -15.37
C GLU A 249 -3.57 -4.32 -13.89
N PRO A 250 -2.39 -3.83 -13.42
CA PRO A 250 -1.92 -4.13 -12.07
C PRO A 250 -2.87 -3.60 -10.99
N ARG A 251 -2.99 -4.37 -9.91
CA ARG A 251 -3.86 -4.08 -8.76
C ARG A 251 -3.11 -4.07 -7.43
N HIS A 252 -1.94 -4.70 -7.39
CA HIS A 252 -1.11 -4.81 -6.19
C HIS A 252 0.03 -3.80 -6.21
N GLY A 253 0.62 -3.56 -5.05
CA GLY A 253 1.59 -2.48 -4.84
C GLY A 253 1.08 -1.48 -3.82
N GLU A 254 1.95 -1.06 -2.91
CA GLU A 254 1.58 -0.13 -1.86
C GLU A 254 1.31 1.26 -2.42
N LEU A 255 2.17 1.73 -3.32
CA LEU A 255 2.03 3.03 -3.96
C LEU A 255 0.91 3.01 -4.99
N TRP A 256 0.79 1.89 -5.73
CA TRP A 256 -0.30 1.67 -6.66
C TRP A 256 -1.66 1.68 -5.99
N GLN A 257 -1.81 0.92 -4.89
CA GLN A 257 -3.05 0.90 -4.14
C GLN A 257 -3.34 2.23 -3.45
N ALA A 258 -2.32 2.94 -2.94
CA ALA A 258 -2.51 4.27 -2.39
C ALA A 258 -3.06 5.25 -3.44
N ALA A 259 -2.49 5.26 -4.65
CA ALA A 259 -2.95 6.12 -5.73
C ALA A 259 -4.31 5.72 -6.30
N SER A 260 -4.59 4.41 -6.43
CA SER A 260 -5.86 3.87 -6.94
C SER A 260 -7.02 4.05 -5.95
N LYS A 261 -6.74 3.95 -4.64
CA LYS A 261 -7.74 4.14 -3.59
C LYS A 261 -7.97 5.62 -3.24
N ASP A 262 -7.07 6.51 -3.66
CA ASP A 262 -7.26 7.96 -3.52
C ASP A 262 -8.55 8.38 -4.25
N VAL A 263 -9.45 9.01 -3.51
CA VAL A 263 -10.74 9.47 -4.00
C VAL A 263 -10.57 10.41 -5.18
N LYS A 264 -9.49 11.21 -5.23
CA LYS A 264 -9.26 12.14 -6.37
C LYS A 264 -8.98 11.42 -7.69
N ASN A 265 -8.47 10.19 -7.63
CA ASN A 265 -8.05 9.44 -8.82
C ASN A 265 -9.06 8.35 -9.23
N TRP A 266 -10.23 8.29 -8.60
CA TRP A 266 -11.16 7.16 -8.77
C TRP A 266 -11.66 6.94 -10.21
N ARG A 267 -11.67 7.99 -11.05
CA ARG A 267 -12.08 7.93 -12.46
C ARG A 267 -10.91 7.68 -13.42
N LYS A 268 -9.68 7.73 -12.92
CA LYS A 268 -8.49 7.68 -13.75
C LYS A 268 -8.22 6.25 -14.19
N ARG A 269 -7.81 6.10 -15.44
CA ARG A 269 -7.45 4.77 -15.99
C ARG A 269 -6.05 4.38 -15.54
N THR A 270 -5.73 3.08 -15.66
CA THR A 270 -4.44 2.48 -15.31
C THR A 270 -3.25 3.28 -15.86
N GLY A 271 -3.33 3.77 -17.10
CA GLY A 271 -2.26 4.56 -17.72
C GLY A 271 -2.06 5.96 -17.10
N GLU A 272 -3.12 6.61 -16.62
CA GLU A 272 -3.04 7.90 -15.93
C GLU A 272 -2.56 7.72 -14.48
N LEU A 273 -3.00 6.63 -13.82
CA LEU A 273 -2.51 6.25 -12.50
C LEU A 273 -0.99 6.02 -12.52
N LEU A 274 -0.48 5.33 -13.55
CA LEU A 274 0.94 5.10 -13.75
C LEU A 274 1.74 6.40 -13.79
N GLU A 275 1.27 7.40 -14.56
CA GLU A 275 1.93 8.70 -14.68
C GLU A 275 1.92 9.46 -13.34
N ILE A 276 0.80 9.44 -12.63
CA ILE A 276 0.67 10.11 -11.32
C ILE A 276 1.62 9.50 -10.29
N ILE A 277 1.73 8.17 -10.26
CA ILE A 277 2.64 7.49 -9.34
C ILE A 277 4.09 7.79 -9.74
N ALA A 278 4.42 7.71 -11.03
CA ALA A 278 5.77 7.98 -11.52
C ALA A 278 6.28 9.38 -11.15
N VAL A 279 5.41 10.40 -11.17
CA VAL A 279 5.75 11.76 -10.73
C VAL A 279 6.00 11.83 -9.22
N LYS A 280 5.22 11.12 -8.41
CA LYS A 280 5.35 11.11 -6.94
C LYS A 280 6.54 10.32 -6.42
N LEU A 281 7.04 9.37 -7.22
CA LEU A 281 8.18 8.55 -6.83
C LEU A 281 9.42 9.40 -6.61
N GLU A 282 10.30 8.99 -5.71
CA GLU A 282 11.66 9.54 -5.59
C GLU A 282 12.62 8.77 -6.51
N ILE A 283 13.71 9.41 -6.93
CA ILE A 283 14.74 8.72 -7.71
C ILE A 283 15.61 7.95 -6.70
N PRO A 284 15.81 6.63 -6.85
CA PRO A 284 16.66 5.88 -5.94
C PRO A 284 18.09 6.44 -5.91
N THR A 285 18.59 6.79 -4.72
CA THR A 285 19.95 7.33 -4.47
C THR A 285 20.88 6.36 -3.74
#